data_AF-A0A4V1S976-F1
#
_entry.id   AF-A0A4V1S976-F1
#
_cell.length_a   1.000
_cell.length_b   1.000
_cell.length_c   1.000
_cell.angle_alpha   90.00
_cell.angle_beta   90.00
_cell.angle_gamma   90.00
#
_symmetry.space_group_name_H-M   'P 1'
#
loop_
_entity.id
_entity.type
_entity.pdbx_description
1 polymer ?
#
loop_
_entity_poly.entity_id
_entity_poly.type
_entity_poly.pdbx_seq_one_letter_code
_entity_poly.pdbx_strand_id
1 'polypeptide(L)'
;MLILCRKTAFDDFTRQGGRVLQHGLPVLLTSGLLENPEFQMFFDRRKESGLGYLPQFSADLISWETPDTAPAVVADDGLIEACMMPFPDTLITGRKPRFFRLTVRDSALMK
;
A
#
# COMPACT_ATOMS: atom_id res chain seq x y z
N MET A 1 -3.60 -1.20 -14.30
CA MET A 1 -4.40 -2.27 -13.66
C MET A 1 -4.81 -1.78 -12.27
N LEU A 2 -6.09 -1.92 -11.90
CA LEU A 2 -6.62 -1.50 -10.59
C LEU A 2 -6.67 -2.73 -9.67
N ILE A 3 -5.99 -2.66 -8.52
CA ILE A 3 -6.08 -3.71 -7.50
C ILE A 3 -6.87 -3.14 -6.32
N LEU A 4 -8.02 -3.77 -6.03
CA LEU A 4 -8.91 -3.42 -4.93
C LEU A 4 -8.81 -4.51 -3.87
N CYS A 5 -8.32 -4.18 -2.67
CA CYS A 5 -8.06 -5.18 -1.64
C CYS A 5 -9.21 -5.26 -0.63
N ARG A 6 -9.78 -6.47 -0.48
CA ARG A 6 -10.68 -6.83 0.61
C ARG A 6 -9.86 -7.39 1.77
N LYS A 7 -10.29 -7.13 3.00
CA LYS A 7 -9.72 -7.71 4.24
C LYS A 7 -9.73 -9.24 4.13
N THR A 8 -8.56 -9.85 3.95
CA THR A 8 -8.37 -11.30 4.01
C THR A 8 -7.23 -11.61 4.97
N ALA A 9 -7.36 -12.72 5.69
CA ALA A 9 -6.54 -13.10 6.83
C ALA A 9 -5.04 -13.28 6.50
N PHE A 10 -4.26 -13.20 7.58
CA PHE A 10 -2.82 -12.96 7.73
C PHE A 10 -1.87 -14.11 7.32
N ASP A 11 -2.22 -14.97 6.35
CA ASP A 11 -1.44 -16.19 6.10
C ASP A 11 -0.49 -16.15 4.88
N ASP A 12 -0.55 -15.11 4.04
CA ASP A 12 0.23 -15.06 2.78
C ASP A 12 1.54 -14.26 2.86
N PHE A 13 1.89 -13.75 4.04
CA PHE A 13 3.02 -12.83 4.19
C PHE A 13 3.87 -13.14 5.42
N THR A 14 5.11 -13.61 5.20
CA THR A 14 6.11 -13.79 6.26
C THR A 14 7.30 -12.86 6.04
N ARG A 15 7.59 -12.01 7.03
CA ARG A 15 8.82 -11.22 7.14
C ARG A 15 9.70 -11.82 8.22
N GLN A 16 10.96 -12.09 7.91
CA GLN A 16 11.97 -12.40 8.91
C GLN A 16 13.22 -11.56 8.65
N GLY A 17 13.63 -10.74 9.62
CA GLY A 17 14.90 -10.01 9.58
C GLY A 17 15.09 -9.07 8.38
N GLY A 18 14.03 -8.46 7.85
CA GLY A 18 14.12 -7.50 6.73
C GLY A 18 14.21 -8.12 5.33
N ARG A 19 14.03 -9.44 5.21
CA ARG A 19 13.91 -10.13 3.92
C ARG A 19 12.45 -10.47 3.60
N VAL A 20 12.11 -10.37 2.31
CA VAL A 20 10.83 -10.87 1.78
C VAL A 20 10.97 -12.38 1.65
N LEU A 21 10.16 -13.15 2.39
CA LEU A 21 10.17 -14.62 2.29
C LEU A 21 9.07 -15.15 1.38
N GLN A 22 8.04 -14.35 1.13
CA GLN A 22 6.92 -14.68 0.26
C GLN A 22 6.34 -13.41 -0.35
N HIS A 23 6.13 -13.42 -1.67
CA HIS A 23 5.48 -12.35 -2.39
C HIS A 23 3.96 -12.53 -2.35
N GLY A 24 3.22 -11.42 -2.33
CA GLY A 24 1.79 -11.47 -2.15
C GLY A 24 1.00 -10.40 -2.91
N LEU A 25 -0.32 -10.58 -2.91
CA LEU A 25 -1.25 -9.51 -3.25
C LEU A 25 -1.09 -8.36 -2.25
N PRO A 26 -1.42 -7.11 -2.62
CA PRO A 26 -1.46 -6.03 -1.65
C PRO A 26 -2.41 -6.38 -0.49
N VAL A 27 -2.02 -6.05 0.74
CA VAL A 27 -2.77 -6.40 1.96
C VAL A 27 -3.03 -5.14 2.79
N LEU A 28 -4.18 -5.12 3.46
CA LEU A 28 -4.48 -4.16 4.50
C LEU A 28 -4.05 -4.73 5.86
N LEU A 29 -3.04 -4.12 6.47
CA LEU A 29 -2.61 -4.43 7.82
C LEU A 29 -3.35 -3.51 8.80
N THR A 30 -3.59 -4.02 10.00
CA THR A 30 -4.19 -3.26 11.10
C THR A 30 -3.27 -3.35 12.32
N SER A 31 -2.86 -2.21 12.85
CA SER A 31 -2.16 -2.07 14.13
C SER A 31 -3.01 -1.25 15.12
N GLY A 32 -2.58 -1.16 16.37
CA GLY A 32 -3.26 -0.35 17.39
C GLY A 32 -4.34 -1.09 18.18
N LEU A 33 -5.02 -0.34 19.06
CA LEU A 33 -6.09 -0.86 19.92
C LEU A 33 -7.38 -1.04 19.11
N LEU A 34 -8.21 -2.01 19.50
CA LEU A 34 -9.47 -2.35 18.81
C LEU A 34 -10.41 -1.13 18.61
N GLU A 35 -10.33 -0.15 19.50
CA GLU A 35 -11.16 1.06 19.48
C GLU A 35 -10.67 2.14 18.49
N ASN A 36 -9.40 2.10 18.09
CA ASN A 36 -8.82 3.01 17.10
C ASN A 36 -7.78 2.28 16.24
N PRO A 37 -8.22 1.42 15.31
CA PRO A 37 -7.31 0.65 14.47
C PRO A 37 -6.57 1.60 13.52
N GLU A 38 -5.25 1.49 13.51
CA GLU A 38 -4.39 2.11 12.52
C GLU A 38 -4.29 1.18 11.31
N PHE A 39 -4.70 1.69 10.16
CA PHE A 39 -4.64 0.95 8.91
C PHE A 39 -3.32 1.24 8.19
N GLN A 40 -2.67 0.19 7.70
CA GLN A 40 -1.47 0.30 6.90
C GLN A 40 -1.65 -0.48 5.60
N MET A 41 -1.36 0.17 4.48
CA MET A 41 -1.24 -0.50 3.19
C MET A 41 0.09 -1.22 3.13
N PHE A 42 0.05 -2.44 2.61
CA PHE A 42 1.21 -3.24 2.28
C PHE A 42 1.14 -3.66 0.81
N PHE A 43 2.25 -3.58 0.08
CA PHE A 43 2.33 -4.12 -1.27
C PHE A 43 3.77 -4.40 -1.70
N ASP A 44 3.95 -5.31 -2.65
CA ASP A 44 5.24 -5.56 -3.29
C ASP A 44 5.35 -4.75 -4.60
N ARG A 45 6.56 -4.27 -4.89
CA ARG A 45 6.88 -3.59 -6.16
C ARG A 45 8.18 -4.12 -6.76
N ARG A 46 8.23 -4.25 -8.08
CA ARG A 46 9.41 -4.73 -8.80
C ARG A 46 10.34 -3.56 -9.10
N LYS A 47 11.60 -3.66 -8.67
CA LYS A 47 12.65 -2.69 -8.99
C LYS A 47 12.96 -2.68 -10.48
N GLU A 48 13.39 -1.51 -10.98
CA GLU A 48 13.91 -1.31 -12.33
C GLU A 48 13.02 -1.91 -13.44
N SER A 49 11.71 -1.96 -13.19
CA SER A 49 10.73 -2.60 -14.07
C SER A 49 10.18 -1.64 -15.13
N GLY A 50 10.52 -0.34 -15.04
CA GLY A 50 9.83 0.72 -15.77
C GLY A 50 8.39 0.96 -15.28
N LEU A 51 7.93 0.26 -14.22
CA LEU A 51 6.62 0.46 -13.62
C LEU A 51 6.69 1.45 -12.46
N GLY A 52 5.75 2.38 -12.45
CA GLY A 52 5.46 3.23 -11.31
C GLY A 52 4.28 2.66 -10.52
N TYR A 53 4.37 2.77 -9.20
CA TYR A 53 3.35 2.31 -8.26
C TYR A 53 2.83 3.50 -7.47
N LEU A 54 1.58 3.90 -7.72
CA LEU A 54 0.97 5.07 -7.09
C LEU A 54 -0.12 4.66 -6.10
N PRO A 55 0.14 4.79 -4.78
CA PRO A 55 -0.89 4.63 -3.77
C PRO A 55 -1.92 5.74 -3.88
N GLN A 56 -3.19 5.39 -3.69
CA GLN A 56 -4.28 6.37 -3.58
C GLN A 56 -5.27 5.93 -2.52
N PHE A 57 -5.82 6.91 -1.80
CA PHE A 57 -6.76 6.70 -0.71
C PHE A 57 -8.12 7.33 -1.03
N SER A 58 -9.17 6.75 -0.46
CA SER A 58 -10.52 7.26 -0.61
C SER A 58 -11.34 7.06 0.66
N ALA A 59 -12.23 8.00 0.93
CA ALA A 59 -13.25 7.87 1.97
C ALA A 59 -14.55 7.23 1.46
N ASP A 60 -14.83 7.30 0.15
CA ASP A 60 -16.14 7.02 -0.45
C ASP A 60 -16.12 6.19 -1.74
N LEU A 61 -14.94 5.72 -2.18
CA LEU A 61 -14.67 5.02 -3.44
C LEU A 61 -14.89 5.84 -4.72
N ILE A 62 -15.29 7.10 -4.60
CA ILE A 62 -15.55 8.01 -5.72
C ILE A 62 -14.34 8.94 -5.90
N SER A 63 -14.00 9.67 -4.83
CA SER A 63 -12.87 10.59 -4.82
C SER A 63 -11.61 9.86 -4.34
N TRP A 64 -10.55 9.94 -5.14
CA TRP A 64 -9.27 9.29 -4.87
C TRP A 64 -8.17 10.33 -4.79
N GLU A 65 -7.42 10.31 -3.69
CA GLU A 65 -6.35 11.26 -3.41
C GLU A 65 -5.01 10.52 -3.32
N THR A 66 -3.97 11.15 -3.84
CA THR A 66 -2.60 10.65 -3.75
C THR A 66 -1.94 11.28 -2.52
N PRO A 67 -1.32 10.49 -1.63
CA PRO A 67 -0.58 11.04 -0.49
C PRO A 67 0.71 11.71 -0.95
N ASP A 68 1.14 12.75 -0.24
CA ASP A 68 2.45 13.39 -0.47
C ASP A 68 3.61 12.56 0.11
N THR A 69 3.33 11.71 1.09
CA THR A 69 4.31 10.79 1.67
C THR A 69 4.52 9.60 0.76
N ALA A 70 5.78 9.19 0.56
CA ALA A 70 6.12 8.00 -0.21
C ALA A 70 6.04 6.71 0.64
N PRO A 71 5.76 5.53 0.05
CA PRO A 71 5.81 4.25 0.77
C PRO A 71 7.22 3.94 1.28
N ALA A 72 7.31 3.47 2.52
CA ALA A 72 8.57 3.00 3.11
C ALA A 72 8.88 1.58 2.61
N VAL A 73 10.13 1.35 2.19
CA VAL A 73 10.62 0.00 1.90
C VAL A 73 10.97 -0.68 3.21
N VAL A 74 10.44 -1.88 3.42
CA VAL A 74 10.51 -2.60 4.70
C VAL A 74 11.06 -4.01 4.54
N ALA A 75 11.23 -4.48 3.30
CA ALA A 75 12.09 -5.61 2.96
C ALA A 75 12.46 -5.55 1.47
N ASP A 76 13.59 -6.14 1.11
CA ASP A 76 14.11 -6.21 -0.26
C ASP A 76 14.81 -7.57 -0.48
N ASP A 77 14.58 -8.20 -1.62
CA ASP A 77 15.21 -9.46 -2.02
C ASP A 77 16.25 -9.31 -3.16
N GLY A 78 16.46 -8.09 -3.65
CA GLY A 78 17.32 -7.76 -4.79
C GLY A 78 16.55 -7.43 -6.07
N LEU A 79 15.32 -7.91 -6.24
CA LEU A 79 14.47 -7.71 -7.42
C LEU A 79 13.13 -7.05 -7.07
N ILE A 80 12.57 -7.38 -5.92
CA ILE A 80 11.28 -6.94 -5.42
C ILE A 80 11.47 -6.28 -4.04
N GLU A 81 10.86 -5.11 -3.89
CA GLU A 81 10.75 -4.40 -2.63
C GLU A 81 9.35 -4.58 -2.06
N ALA A 82 9.29 -4.99 -0.79
CA ALA A 82 8.06 -4.89 -0.03
C ALA A 82 7.96 -3.49 0.56
N CYS A 83 6.83 -2.83 0.29
CA CYS A 83 6.55 -1.47 0.68
C CYS A 83 5.38 -1.42 1.67
N MET A 84 5.43 -0.44 2.57
CA MET A 84 4.38 -0.20 3.55
C MET A 84 4.11 1.30 3.70
N MET A 85 2.85 1.64 3.94
CA MET A 85 2.41 3.02 4.12
C MET A 85 1.22 3.09 5.08
N PRO A 86 1.29 3.91 6.14
CA PRO A 86 0.12 4.15 6.97
C PRO A 86 -0.94 4.92 6.19
N PHE A 87 -2.21 4.70 6.53
CA PHE A 87 -3.29 5.55 6.04
C PHE A 87 -3.07 6.96 6.58
N PRO A 88 -3.28 8.01 5.76
CA PRO A 88 -3.22 9.38 6.26
C PRO A 88 -4.35 9.59 7.28
N ASP A 89 -4.08 10.39 8.32
CA ASP A 89 -5.07 10.67 9.36
C ASP A 89 -6.34 11.31 8.79
N THR A 90 -6.19 12.12 7.74
CA THR A 90 -7.27 12.85 7.08
C THR A 90 -6.90 13.11 5.62
N LEU A 91 -7.88 12.98 4.73
CA LEU A 91 -7.79 13.38 3.33
C LEU A 91 -7.95 14.91 3.18
N ILE A 92 -7.59 15.48 2.04
CA ILE A 92 -7.79 16.91 1.73
C ILE A 92 -9.25 17.31 1.89
N THR A 93 -10.17 16.37 1.61
CA THR A 93 -11.62 16.52 1.83
C THR A 93 -12.05 16.57 3.31
N GLY A 94 -11.13 16.48 4.27
CA GLY A 94 -11.43 16.47 5.71
C GLY A 94 -11.96 15.13 6.24
N ARG A 95 -11.99 14.09 5.39
CA ARG A 95 -12.54 12.77 5.74
C ARG A 95 -11.43 11.77 6.04
N LYS A 96 -11.68 10.84 6.98
CA LYS A 96 -10.78 9.70 7.19
C LYS A 96 -10.84 8.75 5.99
N PRO A 97 -9.70 8.33 5.43
CA PRO A 97 -9.68 7.31 4.38
C PRO A 97 -10.16 5.96 4.92
N ARG A 98 -10.91 5.24 4.09
CA ARG A 98 -11.44 3.90 4.38
C ARG A 98 -11.00 2.85 3.38
N PHE A 99 -10.54 3.30 2.21
CA PHE A 99 -10.17 2.48 1.09
C PHE A 99 -8.81 2.94 0.57
N PHE A 100 -8.04 1.99 0.04
CA PHE A 100 -6.84 2.28 -0.72
C PHE A 100 -6.88 1.52 -2.04
N ARG A 101 -6.14 2.03 -3.02
CA ARG A 101 -5.83 1.33 -4.26
C ARG A 101 -4.39 1.59 -4.65
N LEU A 102 -3.85 0.67 -5.44
CA LEU A 102 -2.55 0.84 -6.07
C LEU A 102 -2.76 0.97 -7.58
N THR A 103 -2.36 2.11 -8.13
CA THR A 103 -2.35 2.32 -9.59
C THR A 103 -0.97 1.97 -10.13
N VAL A 104 -0.91 0.92 -10.94
CA VAL A 104 0.31 0.52 -11.65
C VAL A 104 0.23 1.00 -13.09
N ARG A 105 1.22 1.79 -13.49
CA ARG A 105 1.39 2.34 -14.85
C ARG A 105 2.86 2.43 -15.21
N ASP A 106 3.15 2.71 -16.47
CA ASP A 106 4.51 3.04 -16.87
C ASP A 106 5.01 4.25 -16.07
N SER A 107 6.20 4.12 -15.49
CA SER A 107 6.88 5.17 -14.75
C SER A 107 7.12 6.42 -15.60
N ALA A 108 7.33 6.28 -16.91
CA ALA A 108 7.46 7.40 -17.84
C ALA A 108 6.17 8.21 -17.99
N LEU A 109 5.03 7.64 -17.61
CA LEU A 109 3.70 8.25 -17.65
C LEU A 109 3.22 8.73 -16.26
N MET A 110 4.12 8.77 -15.28
CA MET A 110 3.88 9.40 -13.97
C MET A 110 4.35 10.86 -14.00
N LYS A 111 3.58 11.72 -14.68
CA LYS A 111 3.66 13.17 -14.58
C LYS A 111 2.36 13.71 -14.01
#